data_AF-A0A1F8QSS6-F1
#
_entry.id   AF-A0A1F8QSS6-F1
#
_cell.length_a   1.000
_cell.length_b   1.000
_cell.length_c   1.000
_cell.angle_alpha   90.00
_cell.angle_beta   90.00
_cell.angle_gamma   90.00
#
_symmetry.space_group_name_H-M   'P 1'
#
loop_
_entity.id
_entity.type
_entity.pdbx_description
1 polymer ?
#
loop_
_entity_poly.entity_id
_entity_poly.type
_entity_poly.pdbx_seq_one_letter_code
_entity_poly.pdbx_strand_id
1 'polypeptide(L)'
;MPETVNLTSEIKRQLPSEMVDFMRWAGEEAAQQGRSLYLVGGVVRDLFLQRPNFDMDLVVDSDAISLARRLAKEVDAKLTIHARFNTARIRWDRWSVDLATVRSETYERPGALPKVGPGTLDTDLLRRDFTINAMAIELTASRYGRLIDVYGGQADLEGKFIRVLHENTSPTMLPGSGVPSAMSRGSCFVLSR
;
A
#
# COMPACT_ATOMS: atom_id res chain seq x y z
N MET A 1 22.20 -7.69 10.87
CA MET A 1 21.35 -7.05 9.86
C MET A 1 19.98 -7.65 10.02
N PRO A 2 18.88 -6.88 10.10
CA PRO A 2 17.55 -7.49 10.20
C PRO A 2 17.32 -8.38 8.97
N GLU A 3 16.79 -9.57 9.19
CA GLU A 3 16.44 -10.49 8.09
C GLU A 3 15.45 -9.78 7.17
N THR A 4 15.81 -9.71 5.89
CA THR A 4 14.90 -9.15 4.89
C THR A 4 13.82 -10.18 4.61
N VAL A 5 12.62 -9.95 5.13
CA VAL A 5 11.46 -10.83 4.89
C VAL A 5 11.14 -10.84 3.40
N ASN A 6 10.97 -12.03 2.83
CA ASN A 6 10.60 -12.23 1.44
C ASN A 6 9.30 -13.04 1.33
N LEU A 7 8.29 -12.44 0.68
CA LEU A 7 6.94 -12.94 0.55
C LEU A 7 6.64 -13.57 -0.82
N THR A 8 7.67 -13.92 -1.60
CA THR A 8 7.49 -14.52 -2.94
C THR A 8 6.65 -15.80 -2.88
N SER A 9 6.87 -16.62 -1.85
CA SER A 9 6.19 -17.89 -1.70
C SER A 9 4.71 -17.69 -1.30
N GLU A 10 4.44 -16.70 -0.45
CA GLU A 10 3.11 -16.31 0.00
C GLU A 10 2.30 -15.76 -1.17
N ILE A 11 2.89 -14.87 -1.98
CA ILE A 11 2.29 -14.35 -3.20
C ILE A 11 1.88 -15.50 -4.14
N LYS A 12 2.78 -16.44 -4.42
CA LYS A 12 2.51 -17.57 -5.31
C LYS A 12 1.45 -18.54 -4.78
N ARG A 13 1.37 -18.72 -3.46
CA ARG A 13 0.41 -19.65 -2.84
C ARG A 13 -0.98 -19.05 -2.69
N GLN A 14 -1.07 -17.75 -2.42
CA GLN A 14 -2.33 -17.09 -2.02
C GLN A 14 -2.99 -16.29 -3.15
N LEU A 15 -2.21 -15.82 -4.14
CA LEU A 15 -2.75 -15.08 -5.27
C LEU A 15 -2.87 -15.98 -6.51
N PRO A 16 -3.93 -15.79 -7.32
CA PRO A 16 -4.10 -16.44 -8.61
C PRO A 16 -2.90 -16.27 -9.52
N SER A 17 -2.56 -17.30 -10.29
CA SER A 17 -1.43 -17.31 -11.23
C SER A 17 -1.43 -16.10 -12.17
N GLU A 18 -2.60 -15.75 -12.68
CA GLU A 18 -2.82 -14.66 -13.63
C GLU A 18 -2.44 -13.30 -13.04
N MET A 19 -2.73 -13.10 -11.74
CA MET A 19 -2.32 -11.88 -11.01
C MET A 19 -0.82 -11.89 -10.71
N VAL A 20 -0.27 -13.04 -10.33
CA VAL A 20 1.17 -13.19 -10.04
C VAL A 20 2.00 -12.93 -11.29
N ASP A 21 1.57 -13.46 -12.44
CA ASP A 21 2.23 -13.28 -13.72
C ASP A 21 2.09 -11.82 -14.20
N PHE A 22 0.91 -11.22 -14.06
CA PHE A 22 0.72 -9.79 -14.32
C PHE A 22 1.65 -8.92 -13.46
N MET A 23 1.75 -9.17 -12.15
CA MET A 23 2.63 -8.40 -11.25
C MET A 23 4.11 -8.59 -11.59
N ARG A 24 4.53 -9.80 -11.96
CA ARG A 24 5.92 -10.06 -12.37
C ARG A 24 6.26 -9.26 -13.62
N TRP A 25 5.41 -9.37 -14.64
CA TRP A 25 5.58 -8.63 -15.87
C TRP A 25 5.53 -7.11 -15.64
N ALA A 26 4.57 -6.59 -14.86
CA ALA A 26 4.49 -5.18 -14.53
C ALA A 26 5.77 -4.67 -13.82
N GLY A 27 6.36 -5.49 -12.95
CA GLY A 27 7.63 -5.21 -12.30
C GLY A 27 8.82 -5.14 -13.27
N GLU A 28 8.85 -6.01 -14.28
CA GLU A 28 9.85 -5.97 -15.36
C GLU A 28 9.67 -4.71 -16.23
N GLU A 29 8.43 -4.37 -16.56
CA GLU A 29 8.08 -3.18 -17.33
C GLU A 29 8.48 -1.87 -16.62
N ALA A 30 8.25 -1.80 -15.31
CA ALA A 30 8.73 -0.70 -14.49
C ALA A 30 10.27 -0.64 -14.49
N ALA A 31 10.93 -1.78 -14.30
CA ALA A 31 12.40 -1.84 -14.25
C ALA A 31 13.04 -1.41 -15.58
N GLN A 32 12.46 -1.76 -16.73
CA GLN A 32 12.92 -1.28 -18.04
C GLN A 32 12.89 0.24 -18.18
N GLN A 33 12.00 0.91 -17.44
CA GLN A 33 11.88 2.37 -17.41
C GLN A 33 12.73 3.01 -16.31
N GLY A 34 13.56 2.22 -15.60
CA GLY A 34 14.35 2.68 -14.46
C GLY A 34 13.51 3.00 -13.22
N ARG A 35 12.32 2.39 -13.11
CA ARG A 35 11.33 2.66 -12.05
C ARG A 35 11.18 1.48 -11.12
N SER A 36 10.82 1.78 -9.87
CA SER A 36 10.49 0.80 -8.84
C SER A 36 8.98 0.67 -8.67
N LEU A 37 8.49 -0.58 -8.64
CA LEU A 37 7.09 -0.92 -8.48
C LEU A 37 6.88 -1.68 -7.17
N TYR A 38 5.82 -1.33 -6.45
CA TYR A 38 5.51 -1.86 -5.13
C TYR A 38 4.05 -2.29 -5.04
N LEU A 39 3.78 -3.45 -4.46
CA LEU A 39 2.46 -3.83 -3.97
C LEU A 39 2.28 -3.25 -2.56
N VAL A 40 1.18 -2.57 -2.29
CA VAL A 40 0.99 -1.84 -1.03
C VAL A 40 -0.40 -2.08 -0.44
N GLY A 41 -0.58 -1.74 0.85
CA GLY A 41 -1.92 -1.68 1.44
C GLY A 41 -2.50 -2.99 1.95
N GLY A 42 -3.82 -3.12 1.85
CA GLY A 42 -4.57 -4.19 2.51
C GLY A 42 -4.17 -5.58 2.03
N VAL A 43 -3.81 -5.72 0.75
CA VAL A 43 -3.34 -6.99 0.19
C VAL A 43 -2.05 -7.48 0.86
N VAL A 44 -1.12 -6.59 1.21
CA VAL A 44 0.12 -6.96 1.92
C VAL A 44 -0.18 -7.49 3.32
N ARG A 45 -1.06 -6.80 4.06
CA ARG A 45 -1.57 -7.27 5.36
C ARG A 45 -2.25 -8.63 5.24
N ASP A 46 -3.10 -8.79 4.24
CA ASP A 46 -3.93 -9.97 4.09
C ASP A 46 -3.11 -11.20 3.67
N LEU A 47 -1.98 -11.01 2.97
CA LEU A 47 -0.98 -12.07 2.74
C LEU A 47 -0.40 -12.64 4.05
N PHE A 48 -0.15 -11.79 5.05
CA PHE A 48 0.29 -12.27 6.38
C PHE A 48 -0.84 -12.95 7.16
N LEU A 49 -2.07 -12.45 7.02
CA LEU A 49 -3.25 -13.03 7.68
C LEU A 49 -3.78 -14.31 7.00
N GLN A 50 -3.20 -14.71 5.87
CA GLN A 50 -3.66 -15.82 5.03
C GLN A 50 -5.12 -15.66 4.60
N ARG A 51 -5.51 -14.43 4.26
CA ARG A 51 -6.86 -14.09 3.82
C ARG A 51 -6.84 -13.76 2.32
N PRO A 52 -7.78 -14.30 1.53
CA PRO A 52 -7.85 -13.99 0.11
C PRO A 52 -8.21 -12.51 -0.06
N ASN A 53 -7.31 -11.76 -0.69
CA ASN A 53 -7.54 -10.39 -1.11
C ASN A 53 -6.99 -10.23 -2.54
N PHE A 54 -7.85 -9.81 -3.45
CA PHE A 54 -7.53 -9.64 -4.86
C PHE A 54 -7.49 -8.17 -5.30
N ASP A 55 -7.60 -7.25 -4.36
CA ASP A 55 -7.47 -5.81 -4.60
C ASP A 55 -5.99 -5.44 -4.73
N MET A 56 -5.52 -5.31 -5.97
CA MET A 56 -4.12 -4.97 -6.25
C MET A 56 -3.95 -3.46 -6.24
N ASP A 57 -3.40 -2.96 -5.13
CA ASP A 57 -2.89 -1.59 -5.04
C ASP A 57 -1.39 -1.59 -5.36
N LEU A 58 -1.04 -1.02 -6.51
CA LEU A 58 0.32 -0.83 -6.95
C LEU A 58 0.73 0.64 -6.85
N VAL A 59 1.97 0.85 -6.41
CA VAL A 59 2.60 2.16 -6.35
C VAL A 59 3.91 2.12 -7.13
N VAL A 60 4.12 3.12 -8.00
CA VAL A 60 5.37 3.31 -8.75
C VAL A 60 6.04 4.61 -8.32
N ASP A 61 7.36 4.63 -8.30
CA ASP A 61 8.14 5.81 -7.92
C ASP A 61 7.92 7.05 -8.82
N SER A 62 7.47 6.85 -10.07
CA SER A 62 7.25 7.93 -11.03
C SER A 62 6.25 7.55 -12.12
N ASP A 63 5.41 8.52 -12.50
CA ASP A 63 4.57 8.51 -13.70
C ASP A 63 3.77 7.20 -13.91
N ALA A 64 2.87 6.94 -12.96
CA ALA A 64 1.93 5.83 -13.00
C ALA A 64 1.07 5.79 -14.26
N ILE A 65 0.75 6.95 -14.84
CA ILE A 65 -0.12 7.01 -16.02
C ILE A 65 0.60 6.40 -17.23
N SER A 66 1.88 6.72 -17.45
CA SER A 66 2.65 6.13 -18.55
C SER A 66 2.79 4.61 -18.39
N LEU A 67 3.16 4.14 -17.20
CA LEU A 67 3.24 2.71 -16.92
C LEU A 67 1.88 2.04 -17.14
N ALA A 68 0.78 2.63 -16.63
CA ALA A 68 -0.55 2.07 -16.79
C ALA A 68 -1.01 2.00 -18.25
N ARG A 69 -0.65 2.97 -19.09
CA ARG A 69 -0.94 2.94 -20.53
C ARG A 69 -0.21 1.80 -21.22
N ARG A 70 1.06 1.57 -20.87
CA ARG A 70 1.83 0.43 -21.40
C ARG A 70 1.22 -0.88 -20.94
N LEU A 71 0.93 -0.99 -19.65
CA LEU A 71 0.36 -2.21 -19.07
C LEU A 71 -1.00 -2.55 -19.69
N ALA A 72 -1.90 -1.57 -19.77
CA ALA A 72 -3.25 -1.79 -20.30
C ALA A 72 -3.26 -2.18 -21.80
N LYS A 73 -2.29 -1.67 -22.58
CA LYS A 73 -2.21 -1.98 -24.00
C LYS A 73 -1.83 -3.44 -24.26
N GLU A 74 -0.90 -3.98 -23.48
CA GLU A 74 -0.41 -5.36 -23.69
C GLU A 74 -1.48 -6.40 -23.35
N VAL A 75 -2.24 -6.16 -22.28
CA VAL A 75 -3.28 -7.09 -21.80
C VAL A 75 -4.68 -6.80 -22.35
N ASP A 76 -4.78 -5.95 -23.38
CA ASP A 76 -6.05 -5.47 -23.99
C ASP A 76 -7.10 -5.06 -22.94
N ALA A 77 -6.66 -4.26 -21.97
CA ALA A 77 -7.44 -3.92 -20.79
C ALA A 77 -8.09 -2.55 -20.87
N LYS A 78 -9.21 -2.41 -20.14
CA LYS A 78 -9.87 -1.11 -19.96
C LYS A 78 -9.06 -0.25 -18.98
N LEU A 79 -8.48 0.83 -19.50
CA LEU A 79 -7.77 1.83 -18.71
C LEU A 79 -8.69 3.00 -18.31
N THR A 80 -8.72 3.32 -17.02
CA THR A 80 -9.38 4.52 -16.45
C THR A 80 -8.33 5.41 -15.79
N ILE A 81 -8.17 6.65 -16.26
CA ILE A 81 -7.15 7.57 -15.73
C ILE A 81 -7.81 8.64 -14.88
N HIS A 82 -7.27 8.88 -13.69
CA HIS A 82 -7.64 9.97 -12.81
C HIS A 82 -6.48 10.98 -12.71
N ALA A 83 -6.35 11.83 -13.73
CA ALA A 83 -5.22 12.76 -13.87
C ALA A 83 -5.02 13.69 -12.66
N ARG A 84 -6.10 14.08 -11.98
CA ARG A 84 -6.03 14.93 -10.77
C ARG A 84 -5.19 14.32 -9.65
N PHE A 85 -5.12 12.99 -9.58
CA PHE A 85 -4.45 12.27 -8.50
C PHE A 85 -3.24 11.46 -8.98
N ASN A 86 -2.89 11.56 -10.27
CA ASN A 86 -1.88 10.72 -10.93
C ASN A 86 -2.07 9.22 -10.64
N THR A 87 -3.34 8.78 -10.68
CA THR A 87 -3.71 7.38 -10.55
C THR A 87 -4.36 6.86 -11.81
N ALA A 88 -4.25 5.56 -12.03
CA ALA A 88 -4.87 4.87 -13.13
C ALA A 88 -5.36 3.50 -12.65
N ARG A 89 -6.54 3.11 -13.12
CA ARG A 89 -7.11 1.79 -12.88
C ARG A 89 -7.13 1.00 -14.17
N ILE A 90 -6.57 -0.19 -14.16
CA ILE A 90 -6.57 -1.12 -15.30
C ILE A 90 -7.51 -2.27 -14.94
N ARG A 91 -8.44 -2.61 -15.83
CA ARG A 91 -9.36 -3.73 -15.65
C ARG A 91 -9.33 -4.66 -16.85
N TRP A 92 -9.12 -5.94 -16.62
CA TRP A 92 -9.12 -6.99 -17.64
C TRP A 92 -9.83 -8.22 -17.08
N ASP A 93 -10.69 -8.83 -17.90
CA ASP A 93 -11.53 -9.95 -17.47
C ASP A 93 -12.22 -9.67 -16.12
N ARG A 94 -11.91 -10.45 -15.07
CA ARG A 94 -12.43 -10.27 -13.70
C ARG A 94 -11.50 -9.52 -12.76
N TRP A 95 -10.32 -9.12 -13.23
CA TRP A 95 -9.26 -8.53 -12.43
C TRP A 95 -9.20 -7.01 -12.57
N SER A 96 -8.74 -6.35 -11.51
CA SER A 96 -8.44 -4.94 -11.51
C SER A 96 -7.18 -4.65 -10.74
N VAL A 97 -6.41 -3.68 -11.22
CA VAL A 97 -5.28 -3.10 -10.50
C VAL A 97 -5.42 -1.59 -10.46
N ASP A 98 -5.16 -1.02 -9.30
CA ASP A 98 -4.97 0.41 -9.11
C ASP A 98 -3.48 0.70 -9.12
N LEU A 99 -3.06 1.64 -9.97
CA LEU A 99 -1.69 2.10 -10.06
C LEU A 99 -1.63 3.58 -9.70
N ALA A 100 -0.83 3.91 -8.70
CA ALA A 100 -0.61 5.27 -8.23
C ALA A 100 0.87 5.64 -8.30
N THR A 101 1.15 6.92 -8.49
CA THR A 101 2.51 7.44 -8.31
C THR A 101 2.73 7.70 -6.82
N VAL A 102 3.91 7.36 -6.28
CA VAL A 102 4.30 7.78 -4.92
C VAL A 102 4.08 9.27 -4.77
N ARG A 103 3.49 9.66 -3.64
CA ARG A 103 3.17 11.05 -3.38
C ARG A 103 3.28 11.36 -1.91
N SER A 104 3.66 12.59 -1.62
CA SER A 104 3.53 13.15 -0.30
C SER A 104 2.18 13.85 -0.17
N GLU A 105 1.58 13.75 1.01
CA GLU A 105 0.36 14.48 1.35
C GLU A 105 0.66 15.41 2.53
N THR A 106 0.31 16.68 2.38
CA THR A 106 0.41 17.67 3.46
C THR A 106 -0.96 18.24 3.75
N TYR A 107 -1.37 18.21 5.02
CA TYR A 107 -2.65 18.71 5.49
C TYR A 107 -2.44 20.07 6.15
N GLU A 108 -3.12 21.11 5.66
CA GLU A 108 -3.04 22.44 6.28
C GLU A 108 -3.69 22.47 7.67
N ARG A 109 -4.75 21.67 7.85
CA ARG A 109 -5.50 21.51 9.10
C ARG A 109 -6.23 20.17 9.10
N PRO A 110 -6.59 19.62 10.28
CA PRO A 110 -7.40 18.41 10.38
C PRO A 110 -8.70 18.54 9.57
N GLY A 111 -9.02 17.51 8.77
CA GLY A 111 -10.21 17.45 7.91
C GLY A 111 -10.17 18.27 6.62
N ALA A 112 -9.07 18.97 6.32
CA ALA A 112 -8.88 19.62 5.01
C ALA A 112 -8.48 18.60 3.94
N LEU A 113 -8.77 18.91 2.68
CA LEU A 113 -8.22 18.16 1.55
C LEU A 113 -6.69 18.30 1.54
N PRO A 114 -5.93 17.20 1.37
CA PRO A 114 -4.48 17.27 1.35
C PRO A 114 -3.99 17.99 0.10
N LYS A 115 -2.86 18.70 0.26
CA LYS A 115 -2.02 19.08 -0.88
C LYS A 115 -1.18 17.87 -1.24
N VAL A 116 -1.29 17.45 -2.50
CA VAL A 116 -0.55 16.32 -3.06
C VAL A 116 0.69 16.84 -3.77
N GLY A 117 1.86 16.32 -3.41
CA GLY A 117 3.14 16.64 -4.05
C GLY A 117 3.94 15.38 -4.41
N PRO A 118 5.08 15.54 -5.12
CA PRO A 118 6.03 14.45 -5.32
C PRO A 118 6.47 13.86 -3.97
N GLY A 119 6.69 12.54 -3.93
CA GLY A 119 7.06 11.86 -2.69
C GLY A 119 8.02 10.69 -2.93
N THR A 120 8.34 10.01 -1.84
CA THR A 120 9.02 8.72 -1.82
C THR A 120 8.04 7.64 -1.38
N LEU A 121 8.43 6.36 -1.51
CA LEU A 121 7.67 5.26 -0.94
C LEU A 121 7.41 5.48 0.56
N ASP A 122 8.42 5.95 1.30
CA ASP A 122 8.28 6.22 2.74
C ASP A 122 7.18 7.25 3.02
N THR A 123 7.15 8.38 2.28
CA THR A 123 6.08 9.37 2.46
C THR A 123 4.70 8.87 2.03
N ASP A 124 4.62 7.96 1.05
CA ASP A 124 3.36 7.33 0.64
C ASP A 124 2.85 6.30 1.67
N LEU A 125 3.76 5.60 2.34
CA LEU A 125 3.42 4.70 3.44
C LEU A 125 3.01 5.48 4.69
N LEU A 126 3.72 6.57 4.99
CA LEU A 126 3.46 7.41 6.15
C LEU A 126 2.05 7.99 6.16
N ARG A 127 1.55 8.47 5.00
CA ARG A 127 0.22 9.08 4.87
C ARG A 127 -0.96 8.13 5.08
N ARG A 128 -0.70 6.85 5.34
CA ARG A 128 -1.74 5.83 5.57
C ARG A 128 -2.18 5.85 7.03
N ASP A 129 -3.37 5.31 7.30
CA ASP A 129 -3.96 5.42 8.63
C ASP A 129 -3.25 4.55 9.67
N PHE A 130 -2.94 3.29 9.32
CA PHE A 130 -2.45 2.27 10.25
C PHE A 130 -1.15 1.63 9.78
N THR A 131 -0.29 1.28 10.73
CA THR A 131 1.00 0.59 10.51
C THR A 131 0.83 -0.71 9.71
N ILE A 132 -0.18 -1.52 10.05
CA ILE A 132 -0.50 -2.77 9.36
C ILE A 132 -0.88 -2.58 7.88
N ASN A 133 -1.31 -1.37 7.48
CA ASN A 133 -1.63 -1.03 6.09
C ASN A 133 -0.49 -0.26 5.40
N ALA A 134 0.58 0.06 6.13
CA ALA A 134 1.73 0.83 5.69
C ALA A 134 2.96 -0.03 5.45
N MET A 135 2.73 -1.22 4.90
CA MET A 135 3.76 -2.12 4.39
C MET A 135 3.72 -2.15 2.86
N ALA A 136 4.87 -2.41 2.26
CA ALA A 136 5.02 -2.58 0.82
C ALA A 136 5.80 -3.85 0.48
N ILE A 137 5.54 -4.43 -0.68
CA ILE A 137 6.34 -5.51 -1.25
C ILE A 137 6.91 -5.02 -2.58
N GLU A 138 8.23 -5.10 -2.74
CA GLU A 138 8.89 -4.74 -3.98
C GLU A 138 8.62 -5.79 -5.07
N LEU A 139 8.20 -5.33 -6.26
CA LEU A 139 7.84 -6.17 -7.41
C LEU A 139 8.86 -6.10 -8.55
N THR A 140 9.91 -5.29 -8.45
CA THR A 140 11.00 -5.27 -9.44
C THR A 140 11.77 -6.58 -9.42
N ALA A 141 12.22 -7.05 -10.59
CA ALA A 141 12.81 -8.38 -10.74
C ALA A 141 14.01 -8.66 -9.81
N SER A 142 14.83 -7.65 -9.51
CA SER A 142 16.02 -7.78 -8.66
C SER A 142 15.70 -8.00 -7.17
N ARG A 143 14.49 -7.64 -6.73
CA ARG A 143 14.08 -7.64 -5.31
C ARG A 143 12.66 -8.14 -5.12
N TYR A 144 12.16 -8.95 -6.05
CA TYR A 144 10.79 -9.43 -6.03
C TYR A 144 10.45 -10.12 -4.71
N GLY A 145 9.32 -9.73 -4.12
CA GLY A 145 8.83 -10.29 -2.87
C GLY A 145 9.46 -9.69 -1.61
N ARG A 146 10.43 -8.78 -1.72
CA ARG A 146 11.03 -8.13 -0.55
C ARG A 146 10.00 -7.25 0.18
N LEU A 147 9.80 -7.52 1.46
CA LEU A 147 9.00 -6.67 2.34
C LEU A 147 9.75 -5.39 2.70
N ILE A 148 9.03 -4.28 2.67
CA ILE A 148 9.42 -2.97 3.18
C ILE A 148 8.39 -2.63 4.27
N ASP A 149 8.83 -2.74 5.53
CA ASP A 149 8.06 -2.40 6.71
C ASP A 149 8.87 -1.45 7.61
N VAL A 150 8.75 -0.15 7.32
CA VAL A 150 9.47 0.91 8.07
C VAL A 150 8.82 1.18 9.41
N TYR A 151 7.50 0.92 9.53
CA TYR A 151 6.70 1.34 10.66
C TYR A 151 6.39 0.22 11.66
N GLY A 152 6.78 -1.02 11.39
CA GLY A 152 6.56 -2.17 12.26
C GLY A 152 5.15 -2.74 12.15
N GLY A 153 4.54 -2.66 10.97
CA GLY A 153 3.24 -3.25 10.67
C GLY A 153 3.22 -4.77 10.85
N GLN A 154 4.31 -5.47 10.55
CA GLN A 154 4.42 -6.91 10.76
C GLN A 154 4.33 -7.27 12.25
N ALA A 155 5.12 -6.59 13.08
CA ALA A 155 5.13 -6.81 14.52
C ALA A 155 3.77 -6.46 15.16
N ASP A 156 3.14 -5.38 14.69
CA ASP A 156 1.79 -5.01 15.12
C ASP A 156 0.76 -6.07 14.72
N LEU A 157 0.87 -6.64 13.52
CA LEU A 157 -0.04 -7.69 13.05
C LEU A 157 0.11 -8.98 13.89
N GLU A 158 1.34 -9.39 14.18
CA GLU A 158 1.64 -10.53 15.06
C GLU A 158 1.11 -10.30 16.48
N GLY A 159 1.29 -9.09 17.00
CA GLY A 159 0.78 -8.64 18.31
C GLY A 159 -0.72 -8.33 18.34
N LYS A 160 -1.41 -8.40 17.19
CA LYS A 160 -2.84 -8.01 17.02
C LYS A 160 -3.15 -6.57 17.43
N PHE A 161 -2.20 -5.69 17.17
CA PHE A 161 -2.26 -4.26 17.42
C PHE A 161 -2.64 -3.50 16.13
N ILE A 162 -3.51 -2.50 16.29
CA ILE A 162 -3.81 -1.50 15.27
C ILE A 162 -3.25 -0.19 15.80
N ARG A 163 -2.09 0.20 15.28
CA ARG A 163 -1.43 1.45 15.64
C ARG A 163 -1.58 2.46 14.51
N VAL A 164 -1.95 3.68 14.89
CA VAL A 164 -2.15 4.80 13.95
C VAL A 164 -0.80 5.45 13.60
N LEU A 165 -0.60 5.86 12.35
CA LEU A 165 0.61 6.58 11.90
C LEU A 165 0.53 8.10 12.11
N HIS A 166 -0.69 8.66 12.12
CA HIS A 166 -0.94 10.09 12.31
C HIS A 166 -2.02 10.34 13.37
N GLU A 167 -1.71 11.14 14.40
CA GLU A 167 -2.67 11.53 15.46
C GLU A 167 -3.76 12.53 14.98
N ASN A 168 -3.94 12.74 13.68
CA ASN A 168 -4.80 13.80 13.12
C ASN A 168 -6.28 13.44 12.98
N THR A 169 -6.78 12.52 13.81
CA THR A 169 -8.23 12.37 14.00
C THR A 169 -8.55 12.97 15.35
N SER A 170 -9.16 14.17 15.38
CA SER A 170 -9.74 14.70 16.61
C SER A 170 -10.63 13.60 17.21
N PRO A 171 -10.46 13.20 18.47
CA PRO A 171 -11.37 12.26 19.08
C PRO A 171 -12.73 12.93 19.10
N THR A 172 -13.68 12.43 18.32
CA THR A 172 -15.08 12.77 18.56
C THR A 172 -15.43 12.12 19.88
N MET A 173 -15.35 12.90 20.96
CA MET A 173 -15.77 12.45 22.28
C MET A 173 -17.24 12.04 22.21
N LEU A 174 -17.54 10.78 22.52
CA LEU A 174 -18.85 10.46 23.07
C LEU A 174 -18.91 11.11 24.46
N PRO A 175 -19.95 11.93 24.75
CA PRO A 175 -20.03 12.55 26.06
C PRO A 175 -20.23 11.47 27.14
N GLY A 176 -19.29 11.35 28.09
CA GLY A 176 -19.58 10.66 29.35
C GLY A 176 -18.55 9.72 29.98
N SER A 177 -17.27 9.66 29.60
CA SER A 177 -16.30 8.81 30.31
C SER A 177 -14.99 9.51 30.63
N GLY A 178 -14.71 9.68 31.92
CA GLY A 178 -13.49 10.31 32.46
C GLY A 178 -12.20 9.55 32.10
N VAL A 179 -11.11 10.31 32.02
CA VAL A 179 -9.77 9.85 31.61
C VAL A 179 -8.95 9.45 32.84
N PRO A 180 -8.27 8.29 32.87
CA PRO A 180 -7.10 8.11 33.72
C PRO A 180 -5.86 8.66 32.99
N SER A 181 -5.12 9.54 33.67
CA SER A 181 -3.84 10.08 33.24
C SER A 181 -2.78 8.99 33.12
N ALA A 182 -2.41 8.56 31.90
CA ALA A 182 -1.09 7.96 31.62
C ALA A 182 -0.78 7.90 30.11
N MET A 183 0.36 8.48 29.72
CA MET A 183 1.20 8.20 28.54
C MET A 183 0.58 8.41 27.13
N SER A 184 0.85 9.60 26.60
CA SER A 184 0.83 9.91 25.16
C SER A 184 1.79 9.00 24.39
N ARG A 185 1.22 8.19 23.50
CA ARG A 185 1.81 7.58 22.28
C ARG A 185 0.66 6.89 21.55
N GLY A 186 0.27 7.41 20.39
CA GLY A 186 -0.57 6.79 19.34
C GLY A 186 -1.56 5.69 19.77
N SER A 187 -2.86 5.99 19.72
CA SER A 187 -3.93 5.04 20.09
C SER A 187 -3.75 3.68 19.41
N CYS A 188 -3.59 2.65 20.23
CA CYS A 188 -3.44 1.26 19.80
C CYS A 188 -4.75 0.51 20.10
N PHE A 189 -5.39 -0.07 19.07
CA PHE A 189 -6.60 -0.89 19.23
C PHE A 189 -6.26 -2.37 19.05
N VAL A 190 -6.98 -3.27 19.75
CA VAL A 190 -6.77 -4.72 19.60
C VAL A 190 -7.71 -5.27 18.52
N LEU A 191 -7.16 -6.00 17.55
CA LEU A 191 -7.95 -6.75 16.56
C LEU A 191 -8.77 -7.84 17.27
N SER A 192 -10.07 -7.58 17.46
CA SER A 192 -11.02 -8.59 17.94
C SER A 192 -11.35 -9.57 16.81
N ARG A 193 -11.54 -10.84 17.19
CA ARG A 193 -11.65 -12.02 16.29
C ARG A 193 -12.73 -11.89 15.21
#